data_AF-A0A412SYY4-F1
#
_entry.id   AF-A0A412SYY4-F1
#
_cell.length_a   1.000
_cell.length_b   1.000
_cell.length_c   1.000
_cell.angle_alpha   90.00
_cell.angle_beta   90.00
_cell.angle_gamma   90.00
#
_symmetry.space_group_name_H-M   'P 1'
#
loop_
_entity.id
_entity.type
_entity.pdbx_description
1 polymer ?
#
loop_
_entity_poly.entity_id
_entity_poly.type
_entity_poly.pdbx_seq_one_letter_code
_entity_poly.pdbx_strand_id
1 'polypeptide(L)' 'MKVVTPFEVAECNTELLRAGVPCRVHLTDACGAQSLWLEAEKERLDEAHAVIVEFFEKKGAKPRFDEAGTYFTLQ' A
#
# COMPACT_ATOMS: atom_id res chain seq x y z
N MET A 1 11.15 -5.67 8.66
CA MET A 1 10.87 -4.48 7.83
C MET A 1 11.40 -4.77 6.46
N LYS A 2 10.50 -5.17 5.57
CA LYS A 2 10.84 -5.42 4.18
C LYS A 2 11.01 -4.07 3.47
N VAL A 3 12.12 -3.92 2.74
CA VAL A 3 12.32 -2.76 1.86
C VAL A 3 11.45 -2.93 0.62
N VAL A 4 10.67 -1.90 0.30
CA VAL A 4 9.81 -1.84 -0.88
C VAL A 4 10.50 -1.07 -1.98
N THR A 5 10.51 -1.66 -3.17
CA THR A 5 11.02 -0.97 -4.36
C THR A 5 9.94 -0.10 -5.00
N PRO A 6 10.31 0.99 -5.71
CA PRO A 6 9.37 1.74 -6.54
C PRO A 6 8.63 0.87 -7.58
N PHE A 7 9.23 -0.23 -8.04
CA PHE A 7 8.59 -1.17 -8.95
C PHE A 7 7.45 -1.94 -8.28
N GLU A 8 7.64 -2.41 -7.06
CA GLU A 8 6.57 -3.06 -6.30
C GLU A 8 5.40 -2.10 -6.03
N VAL A 9 5.67 -0.81 -5.85
CA VAL A 9 4.62 0.22 -5.71
C VAL A 9 3.86 0.42 -7.02
N ALA A 10 4.57 0.47 -8.16
CA ALA A 10 3.96 0.58 -9.48
C ALA A 10 3.08 -0.64 -9.81
N GLU A 11 3.54 -1.84 -9.45
CA GLU A 11 2.77 -3.08 -9.59
C GLU A 11 1.53 -3.07 -8.69
N CYS A 12 1.65 -2.67 -7.42
CA CYS A 12 0.52 -2.54 -6.51
C CYS A 12 -0.53 -1.56 -7.05
N ASN A 13 -0.10 -0.41 -7.58
CA ASN A 13 -0.98 0.56 -8.23
C ASN A 13 -1.66 0.00 -9.48
N THR A 14 -0.99 -0.90 -10.22
CA THR A 14 -1.59 -1.58 -11.36
C THR A 14 -2.69 -2.54 -10.92
N GLU A 15 -2.52 -3.24 -9.80
CA GLU A 15 -3.56 -4.12 -9.24
C GLU A 15 -4.76 -3.33 -8.70
N LEU A 16 -4.55 -2.20 -8.03
CA LEU A 16 -5.62 -1.30 -7.60
C LEU A 16 -6.44 -0.80 -8.80
N LEU A 17 -5.77 -0.41 -9.88
CA LEU A 17 -6.43 0.00 -11.12
C LEU A 17 -7.23 -1.14 -11.75
N ARG A 18 -6.66 -2.36 -11.81
CA ARG A 18 -7.35 -3.55 -12.34
C ARG A 18 -8.59 -3.93 -11.54
N ALA A 19 -8.54 -3.71 -10.22
CA ALA A 19 -9.67 -3.93 -9.32
C ALA A 19 -10.73 -2.81 -9.38
N GLY A 20 -10.49 -1.74 -10.14
CA GLY A 20 -11.39 -0.58 -10.20
C GLY A 20 -11.43 0.22 -8.91
N VAL A 21 -10.40 0.10 -8.06
CA VAL A 21 -10.29 0.82 -6.79
C VAL A 21 -9.57 2.15 -7.04
N PRO A 22 -10.23 3.30 -6.83
CA PRO A 22 -9.65 4.63 -7.08
C PRO A 22 -8.69 5.03 -5.95
N CYS A 23 -7.56 4.33 -5.84
CA CYS A 23 -6.51 4.57 -4.86
C CYS A 23 -5.14 4.55 -5.54
N ARG A 24 -4.23 5.39 -5.06
CA ARG A 24 -2.80 5.35 -5.42
C ARG A 24 -1.94 5.22 -4.17
N VAL A 25 -1.02 4.26 -4.20
CA VAL A 25 0.03 4.06 -3.22
C VAL A 25 1.26 4.88 -3.59
N HIS A 26 1.78 5.60 -2.60
CA HIS A 26 3.01 6.40 -2.70
C HIS A 26 4.06 5.89 -1.72
N LEU A 27 5.31 5.75 -2.17
CA LEU A 27 6.43 5.38 -1.31
C LEU A 27 7.03 6.62 -0.66
N THR A 28 7.14 6.61 0.66
CA THR A 28 7.88 7.60 1.44
C THR A 28 9.10 6.90 2.02
N ASP A 29 10.29 7.34 1.62
CA ASP A 29 11.56 6.84 2.14
C ASP A 29 12.32 8.01 2.77
N ALA A 30 12.43 8.00 4.11
CA ALA A 30 13.06 9.07 4.87
C ALA A 30 13.86 8.50 6.06
N CYS A 31 15.11 8.95 6.19
CA CYS A 31 15.98 8.63 7.33
C CYS A 31 16.14 7.13 7.63
N GLY A 32 16.13 6.27 6.59
CA GLY A 32 16.31 4.82 6.74
C GLY A 32 15.04 4.06 7.15
N ALA A 33 13.88 4.72 7.14
CA ALA A 33 12.58 4.11 7.32
C ALA A 33 11.71 4.31 6.06
N GLN A 34 10.96 3.27 5.71
CA GLN A 34 9.99 3.34 4.63
C GLN A 34 8.57 3.24 5.18
N SER A 35 7.71 4.13 4.70
CA SER A 35 6.26 4.07 4.86
C SER A 35 5.58 4.26 3.50
N LEU A 36 4.34 3.83 3.40
CA LEU A 36 3.53 3.98 2.21
C LEU A 36 2.28 4.78 2.56
N TRP A 37 1.91 5.70 1.69
CA TRP A 37 0.74 6.57 1.82
C TRP A 37 -0.31 6.22 0.76
N LEU A 38 -1.59 6.27 1.16
CA LEU A 38 -2.75 6.07 0.29
C LEU A 38 -3.39 7.40 -0.10
N GLU A 39 -3.38 7.69 -1.39
CA GLU A 39 -4.19 8.73 -2.02
C GLU A 39 -5.53 8.10 -2.46
N ALA A 40 -6.54 8.19 -1.60
CA ALA A 40 -7.89 7.66 -1.83
C ALA A 40 -8.96 8.48 -1.09
N GLU A 41 -10.22 8.37 -1.53
CA GLU A 41 -11.38 8.82 -0.74
C GLU A 41 -11.52 7.97 0.53
N LYS A 42 -11.90 8.58 1.65
CA LYS A 42 -11.94 7.92 2.97
C LYS A 42 -12.87 6.70 2.98
N GLU A 43 -13.98 6.81 2.27
CA GLU A 43 -15.03 5.80 2.15
C GLU A 43 -14.56 4.55 1.36
N ARG A 44 -13.42 4.64 0.67
CA ARG A 44 -12.87 3.56 -0.18
C ARG A 44 -11.60 2.94 0.40
N LEU A 45 -11.18 3.34 1.60
CA LEU A 45 -9.96 2.83 2.23
C LEU A 45 -10.03 1.32 2.47
N ASP A 46 -11.17 0.79 2.91
CA ASP A 46 -11.32 -0.65 3.18
C ASP A 46 -11.13 -1.50 1.91
N GLU A 47 -11.65 -1.04 0.77
CA GLU A 47 -11.45 -1.71 -0.52
C GLU A 47 -9.99 -1.66 -0.97
N ALA A 48 -9.33 -0.51 -0.79
CA ALA A 48 -7.91 -0.37 -1.08
C ALA A 48 -7.06 -1.28 -0.18
N HIS A 49 -7.38 -1.36 1.11
CA HIS A 49 -6.69 -2.22 2.07
C HIS A 49 -6.75 -3.68 1.65
N ALA A 50 -7.91 -4.18 1.22
CA ALA A 50 -8.08 -5.55 0.78
C ALA A 50 -7.12 -5.90 -0.38
N VAL A 51 -7.07 -5.06 -1.42
CA VAL A 51 -6.18 -5.26 -2.57
C VAL A 51 -4.71 -5.18 -2.17
N ILE A 52 -4.34 -4.22 -1.32
CA ILE A 52 -2.97 -4.02 -0.85
C ILE A 52 -2.50 -5.21 0.00
N VAL A 53 -3.35 -5.71 0.91
CA VAL A 53 -3.08 -6.89 1.73
C VAL A 53 -2.84 -8.09 0.83
N GLU A 54 -3.76 -8.38 -0.10
CA GLU A 54 -3.62 -9.52 -1.01
C GLU A 54 -2.32 -9.43 -1.84
N PHE A 55 -2.00 -8.25 -2.36
CA PHE A 55 -0.80 -8.03 -3.17
C PHE A 55 0.49 -8.30 -2.38
N PHE A 56 0.63 -7.74 -1.19
CA PHE A 56 1.87 -7.85 -0.41
C PHE A 56 1.99 -9.20 0.30
N GLU A 57 0.89 -9.82 0.75
CA GLU A 57 0.93 -11.15 1.37
C GLU A 57 1.40 -12.23 0.39
N LYS A 58 0.99 -12.15 -0.89
CA LYS A 58 1.54 -13.02 -1.97
C LYS A 58 3.05 -12.87 -2.15
N LYS A 59 3.62 -11.75 -1.71
CA LYS A 59 5.06 -11.44 -1.74
C LYS A 59 5.74 -11.66 -0.38
N GLY A 60 5.08 -12.33 0.56
CA GLY A 60 5.60 -12.65 1.88
C GLY A 60 5.77 -11.43 2.79
N ALA A 61 5.04 -10.35 2.54
CA ALA A 61 5.10 -9.12 3.32
C ALA A 61 3.72 -8.82 3.91
N LYS A 62 3.66 -8.39 5.17
CA LYS A 62 2.38 -8.07 5.81
C LYS A 62 2.21 -6.56 5.95
N PRO A 63 1.21 -5.94 5.29
CA PRO A 63 0.87 -4.55 5.54
C PRO A 63 0.36 -4.34 6.97
N ARG A 64 0.82 -3.27 7.59
CA ARG A 64 0.31 -2.78 8.87
C ARG A 64 -0.11 -1.32 8.71
N PHE A 65 -1.41 -1.09 8.69
CA PHE A 65 -2.01 0.24 8.57
C PHE A 65 -1.95 1.00 9.90
N ASP A 66 -1.94 2.33 9.82
CA ASP A 66 -2.14 3.21 10.95
C ASP A 66 -3.62 3.32 11.35
N GLU A 67 -3.92 4.05 12.43
CA GLU A 67 -5.30 4.21 12.92
C GLU A 67 -6.20 4.91 11.90
N ALA A 68 -5.65 5.80 11.08
CA ALA A 68 -6.39 6.50 10.04
C ALA A 68 -6.58 5.65 8.77
N GLY A 69 -5.87 4.53 8.64
CA GLY A 69 -5.87 3.69 7.45
C GLY A 69 -5.24 4.35 6.22
N THR A 70 -4.57 5.49 6.36
CA THR A 70 -4.01 6.26 5.22
C THR A 70 -2.52 6.02 5.03
N TYR A 71 -1.86 5.45 6.03
CA TYR A 71 -0.47 5.01 5.95
C TYR A 71 -0.33 3.54 6.29
N PHE A 72 0.69 2.89 5.74
CA PHE A 72 1.10 1.56 6.16
C PHE A 72 2.60 1.32 6.06
N THR A 73 3.06 0.30 6.79
CA THR A 73 4.42 -0.24 6.69
C THR A 73 4.37 -1.72 6.34
N LEU A 74 5.46 -2.27 5.81
CA LEU A 74 5.58 -3.72 5.58
C LEU A 74 6.50 -4.36 6.63
N GLN A 75 5.99 -5.38 7.31
CA GLN A 75 6.76 -6.17 8.26
C GLN A 75 7.56 -7.28 7.56
#